data_AF-A0A939SZI9-F1
#
_entry.id   AF-A0A939SZI9-F1
#
_cell.length_a   1.000
_cell.length_b   1.000
_cell.length_c   1.000
_cell.angle_alpha   90.00
_cell.angle_beta   90.00
_cell.angle_gamma   90.00
#
_symmetry.space_group_name_H-M   'P 1'
#
loop_
_entity.id
_entity.type
_entity.pdbx_description
1 polymer ?
#
loop_
_entity_poly.entity_id
_entity_poly.type
_entity_poly.pdbx_seq_one_letter_code
_entity_poly.pdbx_strand_id
1 'polypeptide(L)'
;MIAPGLASGTQAPPLRRADHADPLLPMELLELELSLDGYDGKSDFCETVRVASAKAGGELLFDLPAEGLMDDCKRIAVLRIPSSEQQMRVVLAVLDHSGTEIRMEAPDPATAHLARFAEAFVKVLARF
;
A
#
# COMPACT_ATOMS: atom_id res chain seq x y z
N MET A 1 36.68 -0.15 -35.06
CA MET A 1 35.35 -0.62 -35.54
C MET A 1 35.45 -2.15 -35.51
N ILE A 2 35.01 -2.86 -34.47
CA ILE A 2 33.64 -3.23 -34.09
C ILE A 2 33.54 -3.42 -32.55
N ALA A 3 32.36 -3.12 -31.99
CA ALA A 3 32.00 -3.08 -30.57
C ALA A 3 31.85 -4.47 -29.89
N PRO A 4 31.95 -4.56 -28.55
CA PRO A 4 31.40 -5.69 -27.79
C PRO A 4 29.91 -5.46 -27.50
N GLY A 5 29.06 -6.38 -27.93
CA GLY A 5 27.61 -6.35 -27.70
C GLY A 5 27.23 -6.94 -26.35
N LEU A 6 26.79 -6.06 -25.44
CA LEU A 6 25.65 -6.20 -24.53
C LEU A 6 25.53 -7.50 -23.70
N ALA A 7 26.14 -7.44 -22.52
CA ALA A 7 25.44 -7.90 -21.32
C ALA A 7 24.26 -6.94 -21.06
N SER A 8 23.06 -7.48 -20.89
CA SER A 8 21.97 -6.82 -20.16
C SER A 8 20.93 -7.89 -19.84
N GLY A 9 21.14 -8.57 -18.72
CA GLY A 9 20.02 -9.18 -18.02
C GLY A 9 19.06 -8.05 -17.70
N THR A 10 17.81 -8.16 -18.17
CA THR A 10 16.70 -7.35 -17.69
C THR A 10 16.56 -7.64 -16.20
N GLN A 11 17.26 -6.84 -15.38
CA GLN A 11 16.88 -6.67 -13.99
C GLN A 11 15.59 -5.87 -14.02
N ALA A 12 14.48 -6.56 -13.73
CA ALA A 12 13.26 -5.91 -13.30
C ALA A 12 13.62 -4.88 -12.22
N PRO A 13 13.02 -3.68 -12.23
CA PRO A 13 13.26 -2.70 -11.18
C PRO A 13 12.98 -3.39 -9.85
N PRO A 14 13.79 -3.14 -8.80
CA PRO A 14 13.44 -3.62 -7.49
C PRO A 14 12.07 -3.02 -7.18
N LEU A 15 11.06 -3.89 -7.05
CA LEU A 15 9.88 -3.59 -6.26
C LEU A 15 10.43 -2.86 -5.05
N ARG A 16 10.08 -1.58 -4.89
CA ARG A 16 10.48 -0.80 -3.74
C ARG A 16 9.63 -1.33 -2.58
N ARG A 17 10.02 -2.53 -2.16
CA ARG A 17 9.53 -3.33 -1.06
C ARG A 17 9.44 -2.39 0.12
N ALA A 18 8.28 -2.32 0.75
CA ALA A 18 8.08 -1.55 1.98
C ALA A 18 9.32 -1.71 2.85
N ASP A 19 10.00 -0.59 3.14
CA ASP A 19 11.28 -0.55 3.82
C ASP A 19 11.22 -1.46 5.06
N HIS A 20 11.96 -2.59 5.00
CA HIS A 20 11.96 -3.70 5.96
C HIS A 20 12.62 -3.33 7.31
N ALA A 21 12.54 -2.08 7.73
CA ALA A 21 13.30 -1.58 8.87
C ALA A 21 12.75 -1.99 10.25
N ASP A 22 11.67 -2.78 10.33
CA ASP A 22 11.21 -3.36 11.60
C ASP A 22 10.98 -4.88 11.46
N PRO A 23 11.75 -5.73 12.18
CA PRO A 23 11.72 -7.19 12.02
C PRO A 23 10.43 -7.86 12.55
N LEU A 24 9.48 -7.09 13.11
CA LEU A 24 8.17 -7.59 13.56
C LEU A 24 7.02 -7.27 12.58
N LEU A 25 7.25 -6.39 11.61
CA LEU A 25 6.35 -6.11 10.47
C LEU A 25 6.24 -7.17 9.36
N PRO A 26 7.12 -8.20 9.24
CA PRO A 26 7.06 -9.09 8.08
C PRO A 26 5.77 -9.89 7.98
N MET A 27 5.07 -10.20 9.08
CA MET A 27 3.98 -11.19 9.06
C MET A 27 2.62 -10.59 8.71
N GLU A 28 2.13 -9.57 9.43
CA GLU A 28 0.80 -8.99 9.15
C GLU A 28 0.74 -8.31 7.78
N LEU A 29 1.84 -7.67 7.36
CA LEU A 29 1.93 -7.05 6.05
C LEU A 29 1.96 -8.11 4.93
N LEU A 30 2.65 -9.24 5.16
CA LEU A 30 2.65 -10.38 4.24
C LEU A 30 1.28 -11.07 4.17
N GLU A 31 0.55 -11.21 5.28
CA GLU A 31 -0.82 -11.75 5.28
C GLU A 31 -1.78 -10.86 4.51
N LEU A 32 -1.59 -9.54 4.61
CA LEU A 32 -2.33 -8.55 3.84
C LEU A 32 -2.02 -8.69 2.33
N GLU A 33 -0.74 -8.76 1.95
CA GLU A 33 -0.31 -8.97 0.58
C GLU A 33 -0.87 -10.28 -0.01
N LEU A 34 -0.78 -11.40 0.71
CA LEU A 34 -1.32 -12.70 0.29
C LEU A 34 -2.85 -12.70 0.16
N SER A 35 -3.55 -11.93 1.00
CA SER A 35 -5.00 -11.77 0.91
C SER A 35 -5.42 -10.94 -0.31
N LEU A 36 -4.53 -10.08 -0.81
CA LEU A 36 -4.78 -9.19 -1.95
C LEU A 36 -4.29 -9.79 -3.29
N ASP A 37 -3.35 -10.73 -3.26
CA ASP A 37 -2.80 -11.44 -4.44
C ASP A 37 -3.88 -12.20 -5.25
N GLY A 38 -5.02 -12.52 -4.62
CA GLY A 38 -6.18 -13.12 -5.28
C GLY A 38 -7.15 -12.14 -5.94
N TYR A 39 -6.85 -10.84 -5.98
CA TYR A 39 -7.74 -9.83 -6.55
C TYR A 39 -7.86 -9.98 -8.07
N ASP A 40 -9.08 -10.21 -8.55
CA ASP A 40 -9.35 -10.48 -9.97
C ASP A 40 -9.78 -9.25 -10.77
N GLY A 41 -9.74 -8.06 -10.16
CA GLY A 41 -10.20 -6.80 -10.76
C GLY A 41 -11.72 -6.65 -10.92
N LYS A 42 -12.51 -7.66 -10.55
CA LYS A 42 -13.99 -7.63 -10.65
C LYS A 42 -14.65 -7.31 -9.32
N SER A 43 -13.97 -7.61 -8.23
CA SER A 43 -14.42 -7.32 -6.87
C SER A 43 -14.25 -5.83 -6.55
N ASP A 44 -15.10 -5.28 -5.69
CA ASP A 44 -14.93 -3.89 -5.26
C ASP A 44 -13.60 -3.75 -4.49
N PHE A 45 -12.74 -2.86 -4.98
CA PHE A 45 -11.41 -2.60 -4.42
C PHE A 45 -11.49 -2.21 -2.94
N CYS A 46 -12.43 -1.33 -2.58
CA CYS A 46 -12.56 -0.80 -1.22
C CYS A 46 -13.03 -1.91 -0.27
N GLU A 47 -13.97 -2.74 -0.69
CA GLU A 47 -14.41 -3.91 0.07
C GLU A 47 -13.29 -4.93 0.27
N THR A 48 -12.55 -5.25 -0.80
CA THR A 48 -11.44 -6.23 -0.74
C THR A 48 -10.35 -5.77 0.22
N VAL A 49 -9.92 -4.51 0.10
CA VAL A 49 -8.92 -3.91 0.98
C VAL A 49 -9.43 -3.83 2.42
N ARG A 50 -10.71 -3.50 2.63
CA ARG A 50 -11.32 -3.50 3.97
C ARG A 50 -11.26 -4.89 4.61
N VAL A 51 -11.69 -5.92 3.89
CA VAL A 51 -11.66 -7.31 4.40
C VAL A 51 -10.24 -7.77 4.69
N ALA A 52 -9.28 -7.47 3.80
CA ALA A 52 -7.87 -7.80 4.03
C ALA A 52 -7.34 -7.10 5.28
N SER A 53 -7.57 -5.78 5.43
CA SER A 53 -7.09 -5.01 6.58
C SER A 53 -7.65 -5.50 7.90
N ALA A 54 -8.94 -5.85 7.93
CA ALA A 54 -9.58 -6.38 9.13
C ALA A 54 -8.97 -7.73 9.59
N LYS A 55 -8.49 -8.56 8.65
CA LYS A 55 -7.80 -9.82 8.98
C LYS A 55 -6.43 -9.57 9.62
N ALA A 56 -5.72 -8.54 9.19
CA ALA A 56 -4.43 -8.11 9.73
C ALA A 56 -4.58 -7.18 10.97
N GLY A 57 -5.74 -7.18 11.64
CA GLY A 57 -5.99 -6.33 12.82
C GLY A 57 -6.01 -4.82 12.53
N GLY A 58 -6.03 -4.44 11.26
CA GLY A 58 -6.06 -3.06 10.79
C GLY A 58 -7.45 -2.56 10.44
N GLU A 59 -7.52 -1.29 10.03
CA GLU A 59 -8.74 -0.60 9.66
C GLU A 59 -8.52 0.21 8.37
N LEU A 60 -9.46 0.12 7.44
CA LEU A 60 -9.57 1.05 6.31
C LEU A 60 -10.08 2.40 6.81
N LEU A 61 -9.34 3.46 6.55
CA LEU A 61 -9.73 4.83 6.93
C LEU A 61 -10.59 5.49 5.86
N PHE A 62 -10.07 5.55 4.63
CA PHE A 62 -10.75 6.14 3.49
C PHE A 62 -10.09 5.68 2.19
N ASP A 63 -10.83 5.83 1.09
CA ASP A 63 -10.33 5.60 -0.26
C ASP A 63 -10.48 6.88 -1.11
N LEU A 64 -9.60 7.03 -2.10
CA LEU A 64 -9.54 8.19 -2.98
C LEU A 64 -9.22 7.74 -4.41
N PRO A 65 -9.71 8.45 -5.45
CA PRO A 65 -9.14 8.34 -6.79
C PRO A 65 -7.68 8.78 -6.75
N ALA A 66 -6.80 8.08 -7.48
CA ALA A 66 -5.38 8.39 -7.48
C ALA A 66 -5.00 9.57 -8.39
N GLU A 67 -5.96 10.07 -9.20
CA GLU A 67 -5.77 11.21 -10.10
C GLU A 67 -5.25 12.44 -9.33
N GLY A 68 -4.04 12.89 -9.71
CA GLY A 68 -3.37 14.04 -9.08
C GLY A 68 -2.64 13.75 -7.77
N LEU A 69 -2.60 12.50 -7.32
CA LEU A 69 -1.94 12.07 -6.08
C LEU A 69 -0.73 11.15 -6.33
N MET A 70 -0.85 10.20 -7.26
CA MET A 70 0.24 9.32 -7.69
C MET A 70 0.12 9.02 -9.19
N ASP A 71 1.27 8.94 -9.87
CA ASP A 71 1.34 8.49 -11.26
C ASP A 71 1.06 6.97 -11.36
N ASP A 72 0.52 6.52 -12.50
CA ASP A 72 0.26 5.10 -12.82
C ASP A 72 -0.66 4.33 -11.86
N CYS A 73 -1.48 5.06 -11.10
CA CYS A 73 -2.41 4.49 -10.13
C CYS A 73 -3.85 4.89 -10.47
N LYS A 74 -4.82 4.02 -10.17
CA LYS A 74 -6.25 4.29 -10.36
C LYS A 74 -6.92 4.76 -9.08
N ARG A 75 -6.64 4.07 -7.98
CA ARG A 75 -7.20 4.36 -6.64
C ARG A 75 -6.18 4.09 -5.56
N ILE A 76 -6.34 4.79 -4.45
CA ILE A 76 -5.54 4.61 -3.25
C ILE A 76 -6.51 4.40 -2.09
N ALA A 77 -6.28 3.37 -1.29
CA ALA A 77 -6.94 3.15 -0.02
C ALA A 77 -5.92 3.37 1.11
N VAL A 78 -6.27 4.22 2.07
CA VAL A 78 -5.43 4.54 3.21
C VAL A 78 -5.90 3.73 4.40
N LEU A 79 -4.97 2.98 4.98
CA LEU A 79 -5.23 1.99 6.01
C LEU A 79 -4.38 2.30 7.21
N ARG A 80 -4.86 1.92 8.39
CA ARG A 80 -4.03 1.78 9.57
C ARG A 80 -3.87 0.31 9.90
N ILE A 81 -2.65 -0.11 10.19
CA ILE A 81 -2.37 -1.47 10.66
C ILE A 81 -1.62 -1.40 11.99
N PRO A 82 -1.75 -2.43 12.84
CA PRO A 82 -0.94 -2.54 14.03
C PRO A 82 0.54 -2.53 13.66
N SER A 83 1.33 -1.82 14.45
CA SER A 83 2.78 -1.90 14.49
C SER A 83 3.17 -2.31 15.91
N SER A 84 4.36 -2.88 16.08
CA SER A 84 4.86 -3.29 17.40
C SER A 84 4.64 -2.24 18.47
N GLU A 85 4.36 -2.69 19.70
CA GLU A 85 4.17 -1.83 20.88
C GLU A 85 2.94 -0.90 20.82
N GLN A 86 1.78 -1.40 20.38
CA GLN A 86 0.47 -0.71 20.37
C GLN A 86 0.39 0.56 19.50
N GLN A 87 1.39 0.82 18.65
CA GLN A 87 1.35 1.93 17.74
C GLN A 87 0.66 1.53 16.45
N MET A 88 -0.25 2.37 15.97
CA MET A 88 -0.93 2.15 14.70
C MET A 88 -0.18 2.93 13.63
N ARG A 89 0.20 2.28 12.52
CA ARG A 89 0.87 2.95 11.40
C ARG A 89 -0.06 3.09 10.21
N VAL A 90 0.14 4.15 9.43
CA VAL A 90 -0.57 4.34 8.16
C VAL A 90 0.18 3.65 7.03
N VAL A 91 -0.54 2.88 6.21
CA VAL A 91 -0.07 2.25 4.97
C VAL A 91 -1.04 2.53 3.83
N LEU A 92 -0.55 2.44 2.60
CA LEU A 92 -1.31 2.73 1.39
C LEU A 92 -1.51 1.42 0.61
N ALA A 93 -2.75 1.06 0.32
CA ALA A 93 -3.07 0.07 -0.71
C ALA A 93 -3.33 0.81 -2.02
N VAL A 94 -2.54 0.51 -3.03
CA VAL A 94 -2.55 1.21 -4.31
C VAL A 94 -3.05 0.26 -5.38
N LEU A 95 -4.14 0.63 -6.04
CA LEU A 95 -4.64 -0.07 -7.21
C LEU A 95 -3.94 0.48 -8.44
N ASP A 96 -3.33 -0.41 -9.22
CA ASP A 96 -2.68 -0.06 -10.48
C ASP A 96 -3.67 0.56 -11.49
N HIS A 97 -3.13 1.25 -12.50
CA HIS A 97 -3.96 1.86 -13.54
C HIS A 97 -4.86 0.84 -14.27
N SER A 98 -4.37 -0.40 -14.44
CA SER A 98 -5.12 -1.49 -15.10
C SER A 98 -6.30 -1.98 -14.25
N GLY A 99 -6.29 -1.72 -12.93
CA GLY A 99 -7.31 -2.17 -12.00
C GLY A 99 -7.26 -3.66 -11.71
N THR A 100 -6.10 -4.28 -11.91
CA THR A 100 -5.90 -5.73 -11.80
C THR A 100 -4.98 -6.11 -10.65
N GLU A 101 -4.16 -5.18 -10.15
CA GLU A 101 -3.18 -5.46 -9.11
C GLU A 101 -3.27 -4.44 -7.98
N ILE A 102 -3.25 -4.94 -6.75
CA ILE A 102 -3.20 -4.12 -5.54
C ILE A 102 -1.84 -4.29 -4.90
N ARG A 103 -1.14 -3.18 -4.67
CA ARG A 103 0.18 -3.16 -4.02
C ARG A 103 0.12 -2.43 -2.69
N MET A 104 0.90 -2.90 -1.73
CA MET A 104 1.06 -2.24 -0.44
C MET A 104 2.30 -1.36 -0.46
N GLU A 105 2.11 -0.07 -0.19
CA GLU A 105 3.17 0.92 -0.19
C GLU A 105 3.21 1.65 1.16
N ALA A 106 4.42 1.85 1.68
CA ALA A 106 4.63 2.75 2.81
C ALA A 106 4.54 4.20 2.32
N PRO A 107 3.99 5.14 3.11
CA PRO A 107 3.97 6.54 2.73
C PRO A 107 5.38 7.06 2.44
N ASP A 108 5.56 7.64 1.27
CA ASP A 108 6.80 8.26 0.80
C ASP A 108 6.68 9.80 0.87
N PRO A 109 7.75 10.58 0.63
CA PRO A 109 7.68 12.04 0.68
C PRO A 109 6.58 12.66 -0.21
N ALA A 110 6.27 12.06 -1.36
CA ALA A 110 5.18 12.51 -2.24
C ALA A 110 3.81 12.27 -1.60
N THR A 111 3.61 11.11 -0.96
CA THR A 111 2.34 10.73 -0.31
C THR A 111 2.27 11.08 1.18
N ALA A 112 3.28 11.73 1.75
CA ALA A 112 3.35 12.07 3.18
C ALA A 112 2.18 12.94 3.67
N HIS A 113 1.57 13.72 2.77
CA HIS A 113 0.39 14.51 3.09
C HIS A 113 -0.86 13.64 3.35
N LEU A 114 -0.99 12.50 2.67
CA LEU A 114 -2.06 11.52 2.91
C LEU A 114 -1.90 10.87 4.28
N ALA A 115 -0.68 10.50 4.66
CA ALA A 115 -0.40 9.95 5.99
C ALA A 115 -0.74 10.95 7.09
N ARG A 116 -0.34 12.22 6.94
CA ARG A 116 -0.70 13.29 7.88
C ARG A 116 -2.20 13.52 7.97
N PHE A 117 -2.90 13.49 6.84
CA PHE A 117 -4.35 13.61 6.80
C PHE A 117 -5.02 12.44 7.52
N ALA A 118 -4.55 11.21 7.30
CA ALA A 118 -5.05 10.02 8.00
C ALA A 118 -4.86 10.10 9.53
N GLU A 119 -3.69 10.52 9.99
CA GLU A 119 -3.46 10.74 11.42
C GLU A 119 -4.40 11.81 12.01
N ALA A 120 -4.60 12.92 11.29
CA ALA A 120 -5.51 13.98 11.71
C ALA A 120 -6.97 13.49 11.74
N PHE A 121 -7.38 12.72 10.73
CA PHE A 121 -8.71 12.12 10.63
C PHE A 121 -9.00 11.19 11.81
N VAL A 122 -8.06 10.30 12.15
CA VAL A 122 -8.17 9.41 13.33
C VAL A 122 -8.29 10.22 14.63
N LYS A 123 -7.51 11.29 14.79
CA LYS A 123 -7.59 12.16 15.98
C LYS A 123 -8.95 12.84 16.11
N VAL A 124 -9.59 13.20 15.00
CA VAL A 124 -10.95 13.76 15.01
C VAL A 124 -11.95 12.68 15.42
N LEU A 125 -11.90 11.49 14.80
CA LEU A 125 -12.80 10.39 15.13
C LEU A 125 -12.68 9.93 16.58
N ALA A 126 -11.48 9.87 17.14
CA ALA A 126 -11.24 9.46 18.53
C ALA A 126 -11.79 10.45 19.58
N ARG A 127 -12.25 11.64 19.15
CA ARG A 127 -12.82 12.65 20.03
C ARG A 127 -14.35 12.63 20.08
N PHE A 128 -14.99 11.83 19.25
CA PHE A 128 -16.42 11.55 19.26
C PHE A 128 -16.69 10.19 19.90
#